data_AF-A0A7R9M9H6-F1
#
_entry.id   AF-A0A7R9M9H6-F1
#
_cell.length_a   1.000
_cell.length_b   1.000
_cell.length_c   1.000
_cell.angle_alpha   90.00
_cell.angle_beta   90.00
_cell.angle_gamma   90.00
#
_symmetry.space_group_name_H-M   'P 1'
#
loop_
_entity.id
_entity.type
_entity.pdbx_description
1 polymer ?
#
loop_
_entity_poly.entity_id
_entity_poly.type
_entity_poly.pdbx_seq_one_letter_code
_entity_poly.pdbx_strand_id
1 'polypeptide(L)'
;MTDYEGFKQLEVIQEFAKYQNNVGLFMDIIDFTQCLNGFNNICFDDRLALVKYGGIELASIRSLNYYDPKHESFLLPIVCIESTNRLINTWNYNDPIAIDLLTAIILFNPNRPHLTHRHNVRN
;
A
#
# COMPACT_ATOMS: atom_id res chain seq x y z
N MET A 1 15.40 -4.50 -19.52
CA MET A 1 15.17 -5.82 -18.88
C MET A 1 14.27 -5.51 -17.70
N THR A 2 13.00 -5.87 -17.80
CA THR A 2 11.90 -5.34 -16.99
C THR A 2 12.05 -5.74 -15.52
N ASP A 3 11.96 -4.76 -14.61
CA ASP A 3 11.98 -4.84 -13.14
C ASP A 3 10.94 -5.82 -12.52
N TYR A 4 10.22 -6.56 -13.36
CA TYR A 4 9.22 -7.56 -13.05
C TYR A 4 9.77 -8.75 -12.25
N GLU A 5 11.03 -9.14 -12.51
CA GLU A 5 11.71 -10.16 -11.70
C GLU A 5 12.11 -9.64 -10.32
N GLY A 6 12.53 -8.36 -10.21
CA GLY A 6 12.92 -7.75 -8.94
C GLY A 6 11.76 -7.66 -7.95
N PHE A 7 10.55 -7.35 -8.42
CA PHE A 7 9.35 -7.38 -7.59
C PHE A 7 8.85 -8.82 -7.31
N LYS A 8 9.01 -9.78 -8.23
CA LYS A 8 8.73 -11.20 -7.92
C LYS A 8 9.69 -11.81 -6.91
N GLN A 9 10.94 -11.32 -6.86
CA GLN A 9 11.97 -11.73 -5.90
C GLN A 9 11.82 -11.08 -4.52
N LEU A 10 10.77 -10.28 -4.28
CA LEU A 10 10.46 -9.75 -2.97
C LEU A 10 10.15 -10.89 -1.98
N GLU A 11 11.19 -11.35 -1.29
CA GLU A 11 11.07 -12.04 0.00
C GLU A 11 10.08 -11.28 0.91
N VAL A 12 10.00 -9.95 0.79
CA VAL A 12 9.00 -9.10 1.44
C VAL A 12 7.56 -9.46 1.06
N ILE A 13 7.23 -9.70 -0.21
CA ILE A 13 5.86 -10.11 -0.61
C ILE A 13 5.55 -11.50 -0.04
N GLN A 14 6.51 -12.43 -0.10
CA GLN A 14 6.31 -13.79 0.40
C GLN A 14 6.26 -13.86 1.94
N GLU A 15 7.06 -13.06 2.62
CA GLU A 15 7.14 -13.00 4.08
C GLU A 15 5.92 -12.25 4.65
N PHE A 16 5.48 -11.14 4.04
CA PHE A 16 4.24 -10.45 4.43
C PHE A 16 2.96 -11.20 4.03
N ALA A 17 2.92 -11.85 2.85
CA ALA A 17 1.78 -12.68 2.45
C ALA A 17 1.60 -13.89 3.39
N LYS A 18 2.70 -14.44 3.93
CA LYS A 18 2.66 -15.49 4.96
C LYS A 18 2.05 -15.03 6.27
N TYR A 19 2.25 -13.76 6.66
CA TYR A 19 1.71 -13.22 7.92
C TYR A 19 0.20 -12.94 7.86
N GLN A 20 -0.38 -12.72 6.68
CA GLN A 20 -1.75 -12.17 6.59
C GLN A 20 -2.71 -12.85 5.62
N ASN A 21 -2.34 -13.91 4.88
CA ASN A 21 -3.24 -14.61 3.96
C ASN A 21 -3.96 -13.72 2.90
N ASN A 22 -3.48 -12.50 2.64
CA ASN A 22 -4.13 -11.51 1.76
C ASN A 22 -3.25 -11.12 0.57
N VAL A 23 -2.88 -12.09 -0.26
CA VAL A 23 -2.11 -11.86 -1.49
C VAL A 23 -2.81 -10.83 -2.39
N GLY A 24 -4.15 -10.82 -2.44
CA GLY A 24 -4.93 -9.90 -3.28
C GLY A 24 -4.72 -8.42 -2.94
N LEU A 25 -4.78 -8.04 -1.65
CA LEU A 25 -4.60 -6.65 -1.22
C LEU A 25 -3.19 -6.13 -1.51
N PHE A 26 -2.18 -6.99 -1.34
CA PHE A 26 -0.81 -6.60 -1.65
C PHE A 26 -0.57 -6.44 -3.15
N MET A 27 -1.15 -7.30 -3.99
CA MET A 27 -1.07 -7.13 -5.44
C MET A 27 -1.73 -5.81 -5.88
N ASP A 28 -2.89 -5.47 -5.31
CA ASP A 28 -3.54 -4.16 -5.56
C ASP A 28 -2.65 -2.96 -5.17
N ILE A 29 -1.92 -3.03 -4.04
CA ILE A 29 -0.94 -1.99 -3.68
C ILE A 29 0.18 -1.90 -4.73
N ILE A 30 0.73 -3.03 -5.16
CA ILE A 30 1.81 -3.07 -6.16
C ILE A 30 1.33 -2.49 -7.49
N ASP A 31 0.18 -2.93 -7.98
CA ASP A 31 -0.44 -2.46 -9.21
C ASP A 31 -0.67 -0.94 -9.14
N PHE A 32 -1.21 -0.45 -8.02
CA PHE A 32 -1.36 1.00 -7.78
C PHE A 32 -0.02 1.74 -7.86
N THR A 33 1.03 1.24 -7.19
CA THR A 33 2.34 1.91 -7.20
C THR A 33 2.95 2.02 -8.59
N GLN A 34 2.71 1.02 -9.45
CA GLN A 34 3.22 1.00 -10.82
C GLN A 34 2.51 2.01 -11.73
N CYS A 35 1.28 2.42 -11.40
CA CYS A 35 0.57 3.47 -12.12
C CYS A 35 1.12 4.87 -11.83
N LEU A 36 1.99 5.04 -10.82
CA LEU A 36 2.51 6.33 -10.41
C LEU A 36 3.85 6.63 -11.10
N ASN A 37 3.83 7.56 -12.05
CA ASN A 37 5.06 8.00 -12.75
C ASN A 37 6.17 8.44 -11.78
N GLY A 38 5.81 9.16 -10.72
CA GLY A 38 6.78 9.57 -9.68
C GLY A 38 7.42 8.39 -8.95
N PHE A 39 6.68 7.30 -8.75
CA PHE A 39 7.20 6.10 -8.09
C PHE A 39 8.18 5.36 -8.99
N ASN A 40 7.85 5.21 -10.28
CA ASN A 40 8.70 4.51 -11.25
C ASN A 40 10.06 5.21 -11.51
N ASN A 41 10.16 6.51 -11.18
CA ASN A 41 11.40 7.26 -11.31
C ASN A 41 12.32 7.15 -10.07
N ILE A 42 11.86 6.52 -8.99
CA ILE A 42 12.65 6.28 -7.77
C ILE A 42 13.50 5.02 -7.96
N CYS A 43 14.71 4.99 -7.38
CA CYS A 43 15.57 3.81 -7.45
C CYS A 43 14.91 2.60 -6.77
N PHE A 44 15.33 1.40 -7.16
CA PHE A 44 14.73 0.16 -6.67
C PHE A 44 14.73 0.05 -5.14
N ASP A 45 15.85 0.34 -4.49
CA ASP A 45 15.98 0.21 -3.02
C ASP A 45 15.03 1.15 -2.27
N ASP A 46 14.84 2.37 -2.77
CA ASP A 46 13.93 3.33 -2.15
C ASP A 46 12.46 2.98 -2.45
N ARG A 47 12.13 2.50 -3.66
CA ARG A 47 10.79 1.94 -3.96
C ARG A 47 10.44 0.79 -3.01
N LEU A 48 11.41 -0.11 -2.80
CA LEU A 48 11.31 -1.22 -1.87
C LEU A 48 11.06 -0.73 -0.44
N ALA A 49 11.85 0.23 0.04
CA ALA A 49 11.70 0.79 1.38
C ALA A 49 10.34 1.49 1.59
N LEU A 50 9.85 2.25 0.60
CA LEU A 50 8.54 2.91 0.66
C LEU A 50 7.41 1.89 0.87
N VAL A 51 7.40 0.81 0.07
CA VAL A 51 6.36 -0.22 0.16
C VAL A 51 6.53 -1.08 1.42
N LYS A 52 7.76 -1.51 1.73
CA LYS A 52 8.04 -2.39 2.89
C LYS A 52 7.69 -1.70 4.22
N TYR A 53 8.12 -0.45 4.40
CA TYR A 53 7.93 0.28 5.66
C TYR A 53 6.63 1.12 5.68
N GLY A 54 5.89 1.18 4.57
CA GLY A 54 4.54 1.74 4.50
C GLY A 54 3.43 0.68 4.42
N GLY A 55 3.78 -0.60 4.25
CA GLY A 55 2.85 -1.66 3.87
C GLY A 55 1.62 -1.79 4.77
N ILE A 56 1.78 -1.60 6.09
CA ILE A 56 0.66 -1.66 7.05
C ILE A 56 -0.33 -0.51 6.85
N GLU A 57 0.17 0.72 6.66
CA GLU A 57 -0.67 1.90 6.44
C GLU A 57 -1.32 1.85 5.06
N LEU A 58 -0.58 1.42 4.04
CA LEU A 58 -1.07 1.18 2.68
C LEU A 58 -2.18 0.13 2.66
N ALA A 59 -1.97 -1.00 3.35
CA ALA A 59 -2.97 -2.05 3.50
C ALA A 59 -4.21 -1.53 4.25
N SER A 60 -4.01 -0.75 5.31
CA SER A 60 -5.12 -0.16 6.08
C SER A 60 -5.99 0.73 5.20
N ILE A 61 -5.41 1.65 4.44
CA ILE A 61 -6.22 2.57 3.61
C ILE A 61 -6.85 1.84 2.41
N ARG A 62 -6.10 0.98 1.72
CA ARG A 62 -6.62 0.28 0.53
C ARG A 62 -7.64 -0.81 0.87
N SER A 63 -7.60 -1.35 2.10
CA SER A 63 -8.63 -2.27 2.57
C SER A 63 -10.05 -1.67 2.53
N LEU A 64 -10.17 -0.34 2.61
CA LEU A 64 -11.45 0.36 2.53
C LEU A 64 -12.15 0.17 1.17
N ASN A 65 -11.40 -0.06 0.09
CA ASN A 65 -11.97 -0.42 -1.22
C ASN A 65 -12.73 -1.76 -1.20
N TYR A 66 -12.47 -2.58 -0.19
CA TYR A 66 -13.05 -3.91 -0.03
C TYR A 66 -14.03 -3.97 1.14
N TYR A 67 -14.35 -2.85 1.79
CA TYR A 67 -15.32 -2.83 2.88
C TYR A 67 -16.75 -2.84 2.32
N ASP A 68 -17.55 -3.81 2.76
CA ASP A 68 -18.97 -3.88 2.46
C ASP A 68 -19.78 -3.25 3.60
N PRO A 69 -20.34 -2.04 3.41
CA PRO A 69 -21.16 -1.38 4.42
C PRO A 69 -22.44 -2.15 4.77
N LYS A 70 -22.96 -2.99 3.88
CA LYS A 70 -24.23 -3.70 4.12
C LYS A 70 -24.05 -4.86 5.11
N HIS A 71 -22.89 -5.50 5.07
CA HIS A 71 -22.56 -6.65 5.88
C HIS A 71 -21.53 -6.32 6.98
N GLU A 72 -21.20 -5.02 7.15
CA GLU A 72 -20.21 -4.49 8.10
C GLU A 72 -18.90 -5.30 8.13
N SER A 73 -18.45 -5.76 6.96
CA SER A 73 -17.34 -6.71 6.83
C SER A 73 -16.51 -6.43 5.58
N PHE A 74 -15.30 -6.99 5.54
CA PHE A 74 -14.42 -6.89 4.36
C PHE A 74 -14.65 -8.05 3.41
N LEU A 75 -14.71 -7.77 2.11
CA LEU A 75 -14.84 -8.74 1.02
C LEU A 75 -13.60 -9.62 0.83
N LEU A 76 -12.46 -9.14 1.32
CA LEU A 76 -11.24 -9.93 1.46
C LEU A 76 -11.03 -10.27 2.94
N PRO A 77 -10.42 -11.41 3.29
CA PRO A 77 -10.15 -11.82 4.66
C PRO A 77 -9.03 -10.98 5.29
N ILE A 78 -9.13 -9.65 5.21
CA ILE A 78 -8.15 -8.67 5.65
C ILE A 78 -8.04 -8.78 7.17
N VAL A 79 -6.81 -8.84 7.67
CA VAL A 79 -6.57 -8.59 9.10
C VAL A 79 -6.94 -7.14 9.34
N CYS A 80 -8.18 -6.92 9.78
CA CYS A 80 -8.66 -5.59 10.07
C CYS A 80 -7.82 -5.03 11.22
N ILE A 81 -6.96 -4.07 10.89
CA ILE A 81 -6.19 -3.36 11.88
C ILE A 81 -7.17 -2.42 12.58
N GLU A 82 -7.08 -2.32 13.91
CA GLU A 82 -8.01 -1.53 14.73
C GLU A 82 -8.17 -0.07 14.24
N SER A 83 -7.15 0.47 13.56
CA SER A 83 -7.15 1.75 12.87
C SER A 83 -8.14 1.83 11.70
N THR A 84 -8.35 0.76 10.93
CA THR A 84 -9.29 0.72 9.80
C THR A 84 -10.74 0.87 10.26
N ASN A 85 -11.12 0.26 11.40
CA ASN A 85 -12.46 0.42 11.97
C ASN A 85 -12.78 1.87 12.35
N ARG A 86 -11.79 2.65 12.79
CA ARG A 86 -11.99 4.09 13.05
C ARG A 86 -12.20 4.88 11.77
N LEU A 87 -11.45 4.56 10.71
CA LEU A 87 -11.55 5.22 9.40
C LEU A 87 -12.93 5.00 8.76
N ILE A 88 -13.44 3.76 8.80
CA ILE A 88 -14.78 3.41 8.29
C ILE A 88 -15.87 4.28 8.93
N ASN A 89 -15.77 4.52 10.25
CA ASN A 89 -16.79 5.24 11.01
C ASN A 89 -16.68 6.78 10.91
N THR A 90 -15.61 7.31 10.33
CA THR A 90 -15.34 8.76 10.31
C THR A 90 -15.23 9.35 8.91
N TRP A 91 -14.87 8.55 7.90
CA TRP A 91 -14.62 9.02 6.54
C TRP A 91 -15.62 8.44 5.55
N ASN A 92 -16.04 9.24 4.59
CA ASN A 92 -16.83 8.75 3.46
C ASN A 92 -15.89 8.05 2.45
N TYR A 93 -15.59 6.78 2.69
CA TYR A 93 -14.70 5.96 1.87
C TYR A 93 -15.29 5.53 0.52
N ASN A 94 -16.49 6.02 0.15
CA ASN A 94 -17.11 5.73 -1.14
C ASN A 94 -16.51 6.52 -2.31
N ASP A 95 -15.47 7.33 -2.08
CA ASP A 95 -14.73 8.04 -3.11
C ASP A 95 -13.38 7.35 -3.39
N PRO A 96 -13.27 6.58 -4.49
CA PRO A 96 -12.02 5.92 -4.87
C PRO A 96 -10.86 6.90 -5.09
N ILE A 97 -11.15 8.12 -5.55
CA ILE A 97 -10.12 9.14 -5.80
C ILE A 97 -9.49 9.57 -4.47
N ALA A 98 -10.29 9.71 -3.41
CA ALA A 98 -9.79 10.04 -2.09
C ALA A 98 -8.88 8.93 -1.54
N ILE A 99 -9.26 7.67 -1.71
CA ILE A 99 -8.45 6.52 -1.27
C ILE A 99 -7.12 6.48 -2.03
N ASP A 100 -7.13 6.68 -3.35
CA ASP A 100 -5.93 6.70 -4.17
C ASP A 100 -5.00 7.88 -3.80
N LEU A 101 -5.55 9.07 -3.57
CA LEU A 101 -4.77 10.22 -3.12
C LEU A 101 -4.08 9.96 -1.77
N LEU A 102 -4.82 9.44 -0.79
CA LEU A 102 -4.28 9.10 0.52
C LEU A 102 -3.23 8.00 0.43
N THR A 103 -3.47 6.99 -0.41
CA THR A 103 -2.51 5.93 -0.69
C THR A 103 -1.20 6.52 -1.22
N ALA A 104 -1.27 7.46 -2.18
CA ALA A 104 -0.10 8.15 -2.70
C ALA A 104 0.64 8.98 -1.63
N ILE A 105 -0.09 9.72 -0.78
CA ILE A 105 0.50 10.50 0.32
C ILE A 105 1.24 9.60 1.31
N ILE A 106 0.63 8.47 1.70
CA ILE A 106 1.24 7.48 2.60
C ILE A 106 2.47 6.84 1.94
N LEU A 107 2.38 6.54 0.65
CA LEU A 107 3.47 5.94 -0.12
C LEU A 107 4.68 6.88 -0.20
N PHE A 108 4.49 8.14 -0.58
CA PHE A 108 5.57 9.14 -0.72
C PHE A 108 5.94 9.83 0.60
N ASN A 109 6.08 9.05 1.68
CA ASN A 109 6.56 9.58 2.95
C ASN A 109 8.11 9.60 2.96
N PRO A 110 8.77 10.77 2.96
CA PRO A 110 10.24 10.85 2.92
C PRO A 110 10.90 10.45 4.24
N ASN A 111 10.12 10.23 5.30
CA ASN A 111 10.60 9.82 6.62
C ASN A 111 10.66 8.31 6.80
N ARG A 112 10.39 7.51 5.75
CA ARG A 112 10.50 6.04 5.84
C ARG A 112 11.92 5.62 6.26
N PRO A 113 12.05 4.56 7.07
CA PRO A 113 13.33 3.93 7.37
C PRO A 113 14.05 3.49 6.08
N HIS A 114 15.38 3.50 6.12
CA HIS A 114 16.26 2.98 5.06
C HIS A 114 16.14 3.64 3.67
N LEU A 115 15.49 4.81 3.56
CA LEU A 115 15.56 5.62 2.35
C LEU A 115 16.95 6.23 2.17
N THR A 116 17.53 5.97 1.01
CA THR A 116 18.82 6.50 0.56
C THR A 116 18.65 7.88 -0.04
N HIS A 117 17.68 8.08 -0.95
CA HIS A 117 17.47 9.34 -1.67
C HIS A 117 16.18 10.04 -1.23
N ARG A 118 16.08 10.41 0.06
CA ARG A 118 14.89 11.08 0.64
C ARG A 118 14.41 12.31 -0.12
N HIS A 119 15.31 13.03 -0.79
CA HIS A 119 14.98 14.22 -1.58
C HIS A 119 14.19 13.89 -2.85
N ASN A 120 14.34 12.68 -3.42
CA ASN A 120 13.56 12.24 -4.58
C ASN A 120 12.13 11.83 -4.21
N VAL A 121 11.83 11.71 -2.91
CA VAL A 121 10.51 11.39 -2.37
C VAL A 121 9.77 12.65 -1.91
N ARG A 122 10.51 13.74 -1.60
CA ARG A 122 9.91 15.04 -1.29
C ARG A 122 9.52 15.71 -2.61
N ASN A 123 8.21 15.88 -2.83
CA ASN A 123 7.71 16.81 -3.85
C ASN A 123 8.28 18.22 -3.64
#